data_AF-A0A7Z9VES6-F1
#
_entry.id   AF-A0A7Z9VES6-F1
#
_cell.length_a   1.000
_cell.length_b   1.000
_cell.length_c   1.000
_cell.angle_alpha   90.00
_cell.angle_beta   90.00
_cell.angle_gamma   90.00
#
_symmetry.space_group_name_H-M   'P 1'
#
loop_
_entity.id
_entity.type
_entity.pdbx_description
1 polymer ?
#
loop_
_entity_poly.entity_id
_entity_poly.type
_entity_poly.pdbx_seq_one_letter_code
_entity_poly.pdbx_strand_id
1 'polypeptide(L)'
;MSRSLRCWLPVILLVLLILSVYAGTPRMLISQLLASAPTTASQEDPLTVNELKKLVQQAALSGDAASLAEVLRTIGKMPGREPAAAVLSSASSLSRGPDDIYWFLLQGVAGFKGPDAFTEMGEFVVRYRSKPISRDLLNSLRKCKSKYVNRVIRRVLADCPADMQLMAVDIAAEVPVRRTVDILLPVLARENLKDRGGKKPETALKLAIISALEALTKQTFGNSLINWQGWWANAREQGLKVIRDEADDYTPTTGLARPLDPVRARQFLGLEQMPAGSVLVIKGPTAANGNDTNFDHIEHLLQRIRIPHEVVEKGELENPSFRLDGVAAIFVNCTQIHKFCQSPGHTAGAYTGKRLHRCEGPAPHDTVQFKMKQEAIEKLVKFVERGGYLFTEDWGLVEILEIGFSKFLRSGTALEGGDVGVRPERGMTAHPLLRGVFVPPVDISALRRKYYEDEDDDEDLEEYDPSVEDDPGDVDVDRGKTAVGEGDATSIEEIGDPDIRLVQHRWKIDKESPALDIRSKKVLVLIDSQELEIACGEGAVAVTFPLKKGRVVHVLSHFGKQTSSDNEATIENLLVNFLLQVRIRSTPKRQ
;
A
#
# COMPACT_ATOMS: atom_id res chain seq x y z
N MET A 1 37.11 -21.76 -45.63
CA MET A 1 36.04 -21.07 -44.86
C MET A 1 34.86 -20.57 -45.73
N SER A 2 34.56 -21.13 -46.91
CA SER A 2 33.44 -20.63 -47.76
C SER A 2 32.35 -21.66 -48.12
N ARG A 3 32.43 -22.90 -47.62
CA ARG A 3 31.43 -23.95 -47.92
C ARG A 3 30.33 -24.12 -46.85
N SER A 4 30.54 -23.65 -45.62
CA SER A 4 29.55 -23.84 -44.54
C SER A 4 28.43 -22.78 -44.53
N LEU A 5 28.67 -21.55 -45.01
CA LEU A 5 27.63 -20.52 -45.07
C LEU A 5 26.54 -20.80 -46.13
N ARG A 6 26.87 -21.47 -47.24
CA ARG A 6 25.91 -21.75 -48.32
C ARG A 6 24.87 -22.82 -47.97
N CYS A 7 25.17 -23.73 -47.04
CA CYS A 7 24.20 -24.74 -46.59
C CYS A 7 23.21 -24.20 -45.54
N TRP A 8 23.55 -23.12 -44.85
CA TRP A 8 22.70 -22.55 -43.79
C TRP A 8 21.85 -21.37 -44.26
N LEU A 9 22.21 -20.72 -45.37
CA LEU A 9 21.41 -19.63 -45.95
C LEU A 9 19.95 -20.02 -46.25
N PRO A 10 19.63 -21.19 -46.85
CA PRO A 10 18.26 -21.59 -47.12
C PRO A 10 17.46 -21.87 -45.84
N VAL A 11 18.13 -22.38 -44.81
CA VAL A 11 17.51 -22.69 -43.50
C VAL A 11 17.24 -21.40 -42.72
N ILE A 12 18.16 -20.44 -42.76
CA ILE A 12 18.00 -19.12 -42.14
C ILE A 12 16.90 -18.32 -42.87
N LEU A 13 16.84 -18.38 -44.20
CA LEU A 13 15.75 -17.79 -44.98
C LEU A 13 14.41 -18.45 -44.72
N LEU A 14 14.35 -19.77 -44.53
CA LEU A 14 13.13 -20.50 -44.17
C LEU A 14 12.68 -20.16 -42.74
N VAL A 15 13.60 -20.03 -41.79
CA VAL A 15 13.30 -19.59 -40.41
C VAL A 15 12.83 -18.13 -40.39
N LEU A 16 13.44 -17.25 -41.19
CA LEU A 16 12.99 -15.86 -41.36
C LEU A 16 11.64 -15.76 -42.09
N LEU A 17 11.35 -16.65 -43.04
CA LEU A 17 10.04 -16.74 -43.71
C LEU A 17 8.97 -17.33 -42.78
N ILE A 18 9.31 -18.29 -41.93
CA ILE A 18 8.38 -18.83 -40.93
C ILE A 18 8.12 -17.76 -39.85
N LEU A 19 9.13 -17.00 -39.45
CA LEU A 19 8.98 -15.85 -38.55
C LEU A 19 8.18 -14.70 -39.20
N SER A 20 8.21 -14.52 -40.53
CA SER A 20 7.41 -13.50 -41.23
C SER A 20 5.99 -13.95 -41.57
N VAL A 21 5.75 -15.25 -41.76
CA VAL A 21 4.41 -15.84 -41.99
C VAL A 21 3.65 -16.06 -40.67
N TYR A 22 4.35 -16.27 -39.55
CA TYR A 22 3.79 -16.22 -38.19
C TYR A 22 3.88 -14.84 -37.52
N ALA A 23 4.21 -13.79 -38.27
CA ALA A 23 4.10 -12.40 -37.82
C ALA A 23 2.66 -11.87 -37.94
N GLY A 24 1.68 -12.66 -37.49
CA GLY A 24 0.51 -12.02 -36.88
C GLY A 24 1.05 -11.27 -35.67
N THR A 25 0.75 -9.98 -35.53
CA THR A 25 1.08 -9.27 -34.29
C THR A 25 0.57 -10.10 -33.09
N PRO A 26 1.25 -10.13 -31.92
CA PRO A 26 0.76 -10.86 -30.76
C PRO A 26 -0.71 -10.52 -30.46
N ARG A 27 -1.10 -9.27 -30.77
CA ARG A 27 -2.47 -8.76 -30.82
C ARG A 27 -3.44 -9.54 -31.70
N MET A 28 -3.06 -9.95 -32.91
CA MET A 28 -3.88 -10.78 -33.82
C MET A 28 -4.04 -12.21 -33.33
N LEU A 29 -2.99 -12.84 -32.79
CA LEU A 29 -3.07 -14.20 -32.26
C LEU A 29 -3.92 -14.25 -30.98
N ILE A 30 -3.72 -13.27 -30.09
CA ILE A 30 -4.54 -13.05 -28.89
C ILE A 30 -5.99 -12.75 -29.30
N SER A 31 -6.23 -11.88 -30.28
CA SER A 31 -7.57 -11.59 -30.79
C SER A 31 -8.27 -12.81 -31.41
N GLN A 32 -7.55 -13.69 -32.11
CA GLN A 32 -8.10 -14.94 -32.66
C GLN A 32 -8.42 -15.96 -31.57
N LEU A 33 -7.57 -16.09 -30.55
CA LEU A 33 -7.79 -16.97 -29.39
C LEU A 33 -8.89 -16.45 -28.44
N LEU A 34 -9.04 -15.12 -28.30
CA LEU A 34 -10.13 -14.49 -27.57
C LEU A 34 -11.44 -14.53 -28.36
N ALA A 35 -11.40 -14.48 -29.69
CA ALA A 35 -12.58 -14.65 -30.55
C ALA A 35 -13.11 -16.10 -30.55
N SER A 36 -12.27 -17.08 -30.21
CA SER A 36 -12.68 -18.46 -29.92
C SER A 36 -13.05 -18.69 -28.45
N ALA A 37 -12.99 -17.67 -27.58
CA ALA A 37 -13.43 -17.82 -26.20
C ALA A 37 -14.96 -17.81 -26.17
N PRO A 38 -15.62 -18.83 -25.57
CA PRO A 38 -17.05 -19.01 -25.67
C PRO A 38 -17.79 -17.83 -25.03
N THR A 39 -18.32 -16.96 -25.87
CA THR A 39 -19.34 -15.97 -25.50
C THR A 39 -20.67 -16.62 -25.82
N THR A 40 -21.28 -17.20 -24.78
CA THR A 40 -22.63 -17.79 -24.77
C THR A 40 -22.87 -19.00 -25.71
N ALA A 41 -23.22 -20.12 -25.08
CA ALA A 41 -24.05 -21.21 -25.63
C ALA A 41 -23.60 -21.91 -26.93
N SER A 42 -22.33 -22.27 -27.06
CA SER A 42 -21.90 -23.35 -27.95
C SER A 42 -21.11 -24.41 -27.17
N GLN A 43 -21.47 -25.69 -27.37
CA GLN A 43 -20.85 -26.87 -26.76
C GLN A 43 -19.40 -27.07 -27.27
N GLU A 44 -18.48 -26.20 -26.88
CA GLU A 44 -17.05 -26.50 -26.85
C GLU A 44 -16.63 -26.68 -25.39
N ASP A 45 -15.74 -27.65 -25.13
CA ASP A 45 -15.26 -27.93 -23.78
C ASP A 45 -14.69 -26.66 -23.14
N PRO A 46 -15.02 -26.35 -21.87
CA PRO A 46 -14.51 -25.16 -21.20
C PRO A 46 -12.98 -25.20 -21.16
N LEU A 47 -12.35 -24.07 -21.52
CA LEU A 47 -10.89 -23.93 -21.53
C LEU A 47 -10.28 -24.37 -20.20
N THR A 48 -9.26 -25.22 -20.28
CA THR A 48 -8.59 -25.74 -19.09
C THR A 48 -7.74 -24.65 -18.43
N VAL A 49 -7.49 -24.80 -17.12
CA VAL A 49 -6.58 -23.90 -16.36
C VAL A 49 -5.20 -23.76 -17.04
N ASN A 50 -4.70 -24.83 -17.66
CA ASN A 50 -3.40 -24.83 -18.33
C ASN A 50 -3.41 -24.03 -19.64
N GLU A 51 -4.50 -24.05 -20.39
CA GLU A 51 -4.67 -23.25 -21.62
C GLU A 51 -4.80 -21.77 -21.26
N LEU A 52 -5.65 -21.44 -20.30
CA LEU A 52 -5.80 -20.08 -19.77
C LEU A 52 -4.47 -19.55 -19.21
N LYS A 53 -3.72 -20.38 -18.48
CA LYS A 53 -2.40 -20.03 -17.96
C LYS A 53 -1.41 -19.70 -19.09
N LYS A 54 -1.39 -20.50 -20.17
CA LYS A 54 -0.53 -20.24 -21.33
C LYS A 54 -0.87 -18.90 -21.97
N LEU A 55 -2.16 -18.60 -22.15
CA LEU A 55 -2.62 -17.31 -22.71
C LEU A 55 -2.15 -16.13 -21.85
N VAL A 56 -2.39 -16.20 -20.54
CA VAL A 56 -1.97 -15.15 -19.59
C VAL A 56 -0.45 -14.97 -19.62
N GLN A 57 0.32 -16.06 -19.61
CA GLN A 57 1.79 -16.00 -19.63
C GLN A 57 2.34 -15.49 -20.96
N GLN A 58 1.74 -15.86 -22.10
CA GLN A 58 2.14 -15.34 -23.41
C GLN A 58 1.90 -13.83 -23.50
N ALA A 59 0.72 -13.36 -23.06
CA ALA A 59 0.41 -11.94 -23.03
C ALA A 59 1.35 -11.20 -22.07
N ALA A 60 1.63 -11.75 -20.90
CA ALA A 60 2.55 -11.18 -19.93
C ALA A 60 3.97 -11.05 -20.47
N LEU A 61 4.49 -12.10 -21.09
CA LEU A 61 5.86 -12.12 -21.63
C LEU A 61 6.01 -11.31 -22.92
N SER A 62 4.91 -10.91 -23.56
CA SER A 62 4.95 -10.01 -24.72
C SER A 62 5.45 -8.60 -24.39
N GLY A 63 5.36 -8.19 -23.11
CA GLY A 63 5.68 -6.84 -22.67
C GLY A 63 4.62 -5.78 -23.02
N ASP A 64 3.52 -6.16 -23.67
CA ASP A 64 2.42 -5.25 -23.99
C ASP A 64 1.35 -5.27 -22.90
N ALA A 65 1.36 -4.22 -22.07
CA ALA A 65 0.40 -4.05 -20.97
C ALA A 65 -1.06 -4.00 -21.47
N ALA A 66 -1.32 -3.42 -22.65
CA ALA A 66 -2.68 -3.35 -23.20
C ALA A 66 -3.19 -4.72 -23.61
N SER A 67 -2.35 -5.54 -24.24
CA SER A 67 -2.69 -6.93 -24.58
C SER A 67 -2.91 -7.79 -23.33
N LEU A 68 -2.08 -7.62 -22.28
CA LEU A 68 -2.30 -8.32 -21.02
C LEU A 68 -3.60 -7.88 -20.32
N ALA A 69 -3.92 -6.58 -20.35
CA ALA A 69 -5.17 -6.04 -19.82
C ALA A 69 -6.39 -6.66 -20.50
N GLU A 70 -6.34 -6.76 -21.84
CA GLU A 70 -7.38 -7.36 -22.67
C GLU A 70 -7.63 -8.82 -22.29
N VAL A 71 -6.55 -9.62 -22.18
CA VAL A 71 -6.64 -11.02 -21.79
C VAL A 71 -7.24 -11.17 -20.40
N LEU A 72 -6.81 -10.36 -19.43
CA LEU A 72 -7.33 -10.40 -18.06
C LEU A 72 -8.81 -10.02 -18.00
N ARG A 73 -9.25 -9.04 -18.80
CA ARG A 73 -10.65 -8.62 -18.86
C ARG A 73 -11.54 -9.71 -19.44
N THR A 74 -11.10 -10.37 -20.51
CA THR A 74 -11.89 -11.44 -21.14
C THR A 74 -11.99 -12.66 -20.23
N ILE A 75 -10.86 -13.09 -19.66
CA ILE A 75 -10.83 -14.22 -18.73
C ILE A 75 -11.62 -13.91 -17.45
N GLY A 76 -11.61 -12.66 -16.97
CA GLY A 76 -12.37 -12.23 -15.79
C GLY A 76 -13.90 -12.23 -15.96
N LYS A 77 -14.41 -12.32 -17.20
CA LYS A 77 -15.84 -12.49 -17.51
C LYS A 77 -16.27 -13.95 -17.57
N MET A 78 -15.32 -14.89 -17.62
CA MET A 78 -15.63 -16.32 -17.68
C MET A 78 -16.16 -16.81 -16.31
N PRO A 79 -17.17 -17.70 -16.30
CA PRO A 79 -17.65 -18.32 -15.06
C PRO A 79 -16.62 -19.34 -14.52
N GLY A 80 -16.81 -19.74 -13.26
CA GLY A 80 -16.00 -20.79 -12.63
C GLY A 80 -14.75 -20.32 -11.91
N ARG A 81 -13.95 -21.28 -11.45
CA ARG A 81 -12.74 -21.06 -10.63
C ARG A 81 -11.47 -21.01 -11.47
N GLU A 82 -11.51 -21.65 -12.62
CA GLU A 82 -10.41 -21.88 -13.55
C GLU A 82 -9.75 -20.57 -14.03
N PRO A 83 -10.52 -19.52 -14.38
CA PRO A 83 -9.97 -18.19 -14.72
C PRO A 83 -9.05 -17.63 -13.63
N ALA A 84 -9.54 -17.57 -12.40
CA ALA A 84 -8.80 -17.02 -11.27
C ALA A 84 -7.57 -17.89 -10.95
N ALA A 85 -7.73 -19.21 -10.97
CA ALA A 85 -6.63 -20.17 -10.76
C ALA A 85 -5.51 -19.99 -11.80
N ALA A 86 -5.86 -19.76 -13.06
CA ALA A 86 -4.89 -19.55 -14.14
C ALA A 86 -4.08 -18.27 -13.93
N VAL A 87 -4.72 -17.15 -13.60
CA VAL A 87 -4.04 -15.88 -13.34
C VAL A 87 -3.14 -15.97 -12.10
N LEU A 88 -3.65 -16.53 -10.99
CA LEU A 88 -2.90 -16.70 -9.75
C LEU A 88 -1.69 -17.64 -9.92
N SER A 89 -1.86 -18.74 -10.65
CA SER A 89 -0.77 -19.66 -11.00
C SER A 89 0.28 -18.96 -11.87
N SER A 90 -0.14 -18.08 -12.78
CA SER A 90 0.76 -17.29 -13.62
C SER A 90 1.57 -16.29 -12.78
N ALA A 91 0.90 -15.53 -11.91
CA ALA A 91 1.56 -14.60 -10.99
C ALA A 91 2.54 -15.32 -10.05
N SER A 92 2.16 -16.50 -9.53
CA SER A 92 3.06 -17.31 -8.71
C SER A 92 4.27 -17.80 -9.50
N SER A 93 4.10 -18.16 -10.77
CA SER A 93 5.20 -18.65 -11.62
C SER A 93 6.15 -17.50 -12.01
N LEU A 94 5.61 -16.29 -12.17
CA LEU A 94 6.35 -15.07 -12.52
C LEU A 94 6.82 -14.29 -11.28
N SER A 95 6.71 -14.86 -10.09
CA SER A 95 7.16 -14.27 -8.81
C SER A 95 8.68 -14.10 -8.66
N ARG A 96 9.45 -14.33 -9.73
CA ARG A 96 10.88 -14.00 -9.86
C ARG A 96 11.19 -13.20 -11.13
N GLY A 97 10.17 -12.92 -11.95
CA GLY A 97 10.29 -12.15 -13.18
C GLY A 97 10.03 -10.65 -12.96
N PRO A 98 9.81 -9.89 -14.05
CA PRO A 98 9.54 -8.46 -13.99
C PRO A 98 8.36 -8.17 -13.04
N ASP A 99 8.60 -7.29 -12.10
CA ASP A 99 7.65 -6.98 -11.03
C ASP A 99 6.37 -6.31 -11.52
N ASP A 100 6.44 -5.50 -12.57
CA ASP A 100 5.27 -4.80 -13.10
C ASP A 100 4.21 -5.81 -13.57
N ILE A 101 4.63 -6.89 -14.22
CA ILE A 101 3.76 -7.99 -14.63
C ILE A 101 3.17 -8.70 -13.41
N TYR A 102 3.99 -8.97 -12.39
CA TYR A 102 3.53 -9.62 -11.16
C TYR A 102 2.40 -8.83 -10.49
N TRP A 103 2.60 -7.53 -10.28
CA TRP A 103 1.58 -6.66 -9.68
C TRP A 103 0.35 -6.51 -10.56
N PHE A 104 0.54 -6.43 -11.88
CA PHE A 104 -0.57 -6.33 -12.84
C PHE A 104 -1.49 -7.55 -12.81
N LEU A 105 -0.93 -8.75 -12.74
CA LEU A 105 -1.72 -9.99 -12.64
C LEU A 105 -2.54 -10.03 -11.35
N LEU A 106 -1.97 -9.59 -10.22
CA LEU A 106 -2.67 -9.55 -8.93
C LEU A 106 -3.79 -8.49 -8.90
N GLN A 107 -3.58 -7.34 -9.54
CA GLN A 107 -4.61 -6.31 -9.66
C GLN A 107 -5.73 -6.76 -10.61
N GLY A 108 -5.38 -7.40 -11.73
CA GLY A 108 -6.35 -7.90 -12.70
C GLY A 108 -7.27 -8.97 -12.11
N VAL A 109 -6.72 -9.96 -11.40
CA VAL A 109 -7.55 -11.00 -10.77
C VAL A 109 -8.44 -10.45 -9.66
N ALA A 110 -8.00 -9.43 -8.93
CA ALA A 110 -8.81 -8.76 -7.91
C ALA A 110 -10.04 -8.02 -8.49
N GLY A 111 -10.04 -7.75 -9.80
CA GLY A 111 -11.17 -7.15 -10.53
C GLY A 111 -12.22 -8.16 -11.02
N PHE A 112 -12.04 -9.45 -10.79
CA PHE A 112 -12.99 -10.48 -11.24
C PHE A 112 -14.32 -10.34 -10.49
N LYS A 113 -15.44 -10.63 -11.16
CA LYS A 113 -16.80 -10.40 -10.62
C LYS A 113 -17.49 -11.68 -10.13
N GLY A 114 -17.07 -12.86 -10.60
CA GLY A 114 -17.74 -14.13 -10.31
C GLY A 114 -17.51 -14.66 -8.88
N PRO A 115 -18.53 -15.22 -8.21
CA PRO A 115 -18.41 -15.77 -6.85
C PRO A 115 -17.33 -16.85 -6.71
N ASP A 116 -17.25 -17.74 -7.70
CA ASP A 116 -16.26 -18.82 -7.74
C ASP A 116 -14.82 -18.32 -7.80
N ALA A 117 -14.58 -17.20 -8.49
CA ALA A 117 -13.27 -16.57 -8.51
C ALA A 117 -12.83 -16.15 -7.10
N PHE A 118 -13.73 -15.58 -6.29
CA PHE A 118 -13.43 -15.21 -4.90
C PHE A 118 -13.24 -16.42 -3.99
N THR A 119 -13.94 -17.53 -4.25
CA THR A 119 -13.66 -18.78 -3.55
C THR A 119 -12.25 -19.28 -3.87
N GLU A 120 -11.85 -19.32 -5.14
CA GLU A 120 -10.49 -19.71 -5.54
C GLU A 120 -9.45 -18.74 -4.95
N MET A 121 -9.68 -17.43 -4.99
CA MET A 121 -8.78 -16.45 -4.35
C MET A 121 -8.61 -16.73 -2.85
N GLY A 122 -9.70 -16.99 -2.13
CA GLY A 122 -9.66 -17.29 -0.70
C GLY A 122 -8.92 -18.59 -0.39
N GLU A 123 -9.20 -19.66 -1.13
CA GLU A 123 -8.50 -20.94 -1.02
C GLU A 123 -7.01 -20.80 -1.35
N PHE A 124 -6.68 -20.04 -2.40
CA PHE A 124 -5.32 -19.74 -2.79
C PHE A 124 -4.56 -19.00 -1.68
N VAL A 125 -5.16 -17.96 -1.09
CA VAL A 125 -4.55 -17.20 0.03
C VAL A 125 -4.25 -18.11 1.22
N VAL A 126 -5.18 -19.01 1.59
CA VAL A 126 -4.97 -19.97 2.69
C VAL A 126 -3.89 -20.99 2.33
N ARG A 127 -3.93 -21.53 1.10
CA ARG A 127 -2.98 -22.53 0.58
C ARG A 127 -1.55 -21.98 0.57
N TYR A 128 -1.39 -20.71 0.19
CA TYR A 128 -0.09 -20.05 0.06
C TYR A 128 0.16 -18.99 1.15
N ARG A 129 -0.49 -19.07 2.31
CA ARG A 129 -0.41 -18.05 3.39
C ARG A 129 1.01 -17.69 3.88
N SER A 130 1.96 -18.61 3.70
CA SER A 130 3.38 -18.41 4.04
C SER A 130 4.18 -17.73 2.93
N LYS A 131 3.61 -17.54 1.74
CA LYS A 131 4.27 -16.95 0.57
C LYS A 131 3.92 -15.46 0.43
N PRO A 132 4.82 -14.63 -0.14
CA PRO A 132 4.59 -13.21 -0.41
C PRO A 132 3.28 -12.92 -1.15
N ILE A 133 3.01 -13.70 -2.20
CA ILE A 133 1.86 -13.52 -3.11
C ILE A 133 0.50 -13.45 -2.41
N SER A 134 0.33 -14.12 -1.27
CA SER A 134 -0.93 -14.09 -0.53
C SER A 134 -1.18 -12.75 0.15
N ARG A 135 -0.13 -12.09 0.67
CA ARG A 135 -0.23 -10.75 1.26
C ARG A 135 -0.49 -9.73 0.16
N ASP A 136 0.22 -9.89 -0.95
CA ASP A 136 0.14 -8.98 -2.09
C ASP A 136 -1.23 -9.06 -2.78
N LEU A 137 -1.81 -10.27 -2.90
CA LEU A 137 -3.18 -10.45 -3.37
C LEU A 137 -4.21 -9.79 -2.45
N LEU A 138 -4.06 -9.92 -1.11
CA LEU A 138 -4.92 -9.22 -0.17
C LEU A 138 -4.79 -7.69 -0.31
N ASN A 139 -3.60 -7.19 -0.61
CA ASN A 139 -3.42 -5.76 -0.89
C ASN A 139 -4.20 -5.32 -2.13
N SER A 140 -4.14 -6.11 -3.22
CA SER A 140 -4.91 -5.85 -4.44
C SER A 140 -6.42 -5.87 -4.20
N LEU A 141 -6.90 -6.68 -3.25
CA LEU A 141 -8.32 -6.77 -2.90
C LEU A 141 -8.83 -5.60 -2.03
N ARG A 142 -7.98 -4.69 -1.52
CA ARG A 142 -8.41 -3.58 -0.63
C ARG A 142 -9.43 -2.63 -1.24
N LYS A 143 -9.47 -2.51 -2.58
CA LYS A 143 -10.47 -1.69 -3.28
C LYS A 143 -11.56 -2.52 -3.97
N CYS A 144 -11.56 -3.83 -3.77
CA CYS A 144 -12.63 -4.67 -4.25
C CYS A 144 -13.91 -4.36 -3.46
N LYS A 145 -14.95 -3.90 -4.16
CA LYS A 145 -16.27 -3.62 -3.59
C LYS A 145 -17.28 -4.75 -3.78
N SER A 146 -16.84 -5.86 -4.40
CA SER A 146 -17.69 -7.03 -4.59
C SER A 146 -18.04 -7.66 -3.25
N LYS A 147 -19.33 -7.94 -3.02
CA LYS A 147 -19.79 -8.67 -1.83
C LYS A 147 -19.10 -10.04 -1.67
N TYR A 148 -18.70 -10.66 -2.78
CA TYR A 148 -18.04 -11.96 -2.78
C TYR A 148 -16.64 -11.93 -2.16
N VAL A 149 -16.03 -10.76 -1.96
CA VAL A 149 -14.77 -10.64 -1.21
C VAL A 149 -14.91 -11.15 0.23
N ASN A 150 -16.13 -11.20 0.78
CA ASN A 150 -16.42 -11.84 2.06
C ASN A 150 -16.03 -13.33 2.09
N ARG A 151 -16.04 -14.03 0.95
CA ARG A 151 -15.55 -15.42 0.83
C ARG A 151 -14.05 -15.53 1.12
N VAL A 152 -13.28 -14.51 0.70
CA VAL A 152 -11.84 -14.38 1.00
C VAL A 152 -11.65 -13.99 2.46
N ILE A 153 -12.34 -12.95 2.93
CA ILE A 153 -12.22 -12.43 4.30
C ILE A 153 -12.49 -13.53 5.33
N ARG A 154 -13.59 -14.30 5.17
CA ARG A 154 -13.95 -15.41 6.08
C ARG A 154 -12.82 -16.43 6.23
N ARG A 155 -12.24 -16.86 5.11
CA ARG A 155 -11.13 -17.84 5.08
C ARG A 155 -9.86 -17.28 5.72
N VAL A 156 -9.53 -16.02 5.44
CA VAL A 156 -8.35 -15.38 6.02
C VAL A 156 -8.46 -15.21 7.54
N LEU A 157 -9.62 -14.79 8.04
CA LEU A 157 -9.88 -14.62 9.47
C LEU A 157 -9.91 -15.94 10.25
N ALA A 158 -10.14 -17.06 9.56
CA ALA A 158 -10.10 -18.40 10.12
C ALA A 158 -8.67 -18.97 10.15
N ASP A 159 -7.97 -18.95 9.00
CA ASP A 159 -6.82 -19.83 8.77
C ASP A 159 -5.48 -19.12 8.55
N CYS A 160 -5.47 -17.79 8.40
CA CYS A 160 -4.24 -17.04 8.14
C CYS A 160 -3.61 -16.42 9.40
N PRO A 161 -2.32 -16.03 9.35
CA PRO A 161 -1.66 -15.37 10.47
C PRO A 161 -2.19 -13.96 10.74
N ALA A 162 -1.87 -13.41 11.92
CA ALA A 162 -2.48 -12.18 12.43
C ALA A 162 -2.30 -10.93 11.52
N ASP A 163 -1.18 -10.82 10.81
CA ASP A 163 -0.94 -9.73 9.86
C ASP A 163 -1.94 -9.76 8.68
N MET A 164 -2.19 -10.95 8.13
CA MET A 164 -3.19 -11.14 7.08
C MET A 164 -4.62 -10.98 7.61
N GLN A 165 -4.89 -11.40 8.86
CA GLN A 165 -6.19 -11.17 9.49
C GLN A 165 -6.48 -9.67 9.63
N LEU A 166 -5.49 -8.86 10.02
CA LEU A 166 -5.63 -7.40 10.06
C LEU A 166 -5.91 -6.81 8.67
N MET A 167 -5.25 -7.30 7.61
CA MET A 167 -5.58 -6.89 6.24
C MET A 167 -7.02 -7.26 5.86
N ALA A 168 -7.49 -8.44 6.22
CA ALA A 168 -8.86 -8.85 5.94
C ALA A 168 -9.89 -7.96 6.65
N VAL A 169 -9.59 -7.48 7.86
CA VAL A 169 -10.44 -6.51 8.57
C VAL A 169 -10.47 -5.15 7.86
N ASP A 170 -9.35 -4.70 7.30
CA ASP A 170 -9.32 -3.48 6.49
C ASP A 170 -10.20 -3.59 5.25
N ILE A 171 -10.11 -4.72 4.55
CA ILE A 171 -10.93 -5.00 3.36
C ILE A 171 -12.40 -5.04 3.77
N ALA A 172 -12.72 -5.73 4.88
CA ALA A 172 -14.07 -5.83 5.42
C ALA A 172 -14.69 -4.45 5.71
N ALA A 173 -13.93 -3.53 6.31
CA ALA A 173 -14.43 -2.19 6.65
C ALA A 173 -14.88 -1.36 5.43
N GLU A 174 -14.49 -1.77 4.23
CA GLU A 174 -14.81 -1.12 2.96
C GLU A 174 -15.99 -1.76 2.21
N VAL A 175 -16.60 -2.81 2.76
CA VAL A 175 -17.67 -3.62 2.16
C VAL A 175 -18.92 -3.59 3.07
N PRO A 176 -19.85 -2.64 2.86
CA PRO A 176 -20.97 -2.42 3.77
C PRO A 176 -22.16 -3.37 3.49
N VAL A 177 -21.96 -4.68 3.67
CA VAL A 177 -23.05 -5.68 3.59
C VAL A 177 -23.28 -6.37 4.93
N ARG A 178 -24.50 -6.89 5.14
CA ARG A 178 -24.91 -7.61 6.36
C ARG A 178 -23.93 -8.74 6.71
N ARG A 179 -23.56 -9.54 5.71
CA ARG A 179 -22.59 -10.64 5.86
C ARG A 179 -21.25 -10.23 6.44
N THR A 180 -20.78 -9.02 6.14
CA THR A 180 -19.48 -8.55 6.64
C THR A 180 -19.50 -8.40 8.16
N VAL A 181 -20.59 -7.89 8.74
CA VAL A 181 -20.76 -7.82 10.20
C VAL A 181 -20.89 -9.24 10.79
N ASP A 182 -21.64 -10.13 10.12
CA ASP A 182 -21.82 -11.52 10.55
C ASP A 182 -20.50 -12.32 10.54
N ILE A 183 -19.55 -11.98 9.66
CA ILE A 183 -18.21 -12.57 9.65
C ILE A 183 -17.32 -11.99 10.76
N LEU A 184 -17.43 -10.70 11.06
CA LEU A 184 -16.57 -10.02 12.03
C LEU A 184 -16.95 -10.35 13.49
N LEU A 185 -18.23 -10.48 13.82
CA LEU A 185 -18.68 -10.69 15.21
C LEU A 185 -18.19 -12.00 15.86
N PRO A 186 -18.21 -13.17 15.20
CA PRO A 186 -17.64 -14.39 15.77
C PRO A 186 -16.13 -14.27 16.04
N VAL A 187 -15.42 -13.54 15.18
CA VAL A 187 -14.00 -13.26 15.35
C VAL A 187 -13.77 -12.31 16.52
N LEU A 188 -14.60 -11.28 16.67
CA LEU A 188 -14.58 -10.39 17.83
C LEU A 188 -14.81 -11.19 19.12
N ALA A 189 -15.78 -12.10 19.15
CA ALA A 189 -16.04 -12.96 20.30
C ALA A 189 -14.83 -13.82 20.67
N ARG A 190 -14.17 -14.43 19.67
CA ARG A 190 -12.93 -15.19 19.85
C ARG A 190 -11.79 -14.33 20.42
N GLU A 191 -11.61 -13.11 19.91
CA GLU A 191 -10.58 -12.21 20.40
C GLU A 191 -10.90 -11.66 21.79
N ASN A 192 -12.17 -11.42 22.11
CA ASN A 192 -12.61 -10.96 23.41
C ASN A 192 -12.23 -11.95 24.52
N LEU A 193 -12.33 -13.25 24.29
CA LEU A 193 -11.89 -14.27 25.26
C LEU A 193 -10.40 -14.17 25.63
N LYS A 194 -9.57 -13.56 24.78
CA LYS A 194 -8.13 -13.42 25.02
C LYS A 194 -7.78 -12.34 26.04
N ASP A 195 -8.66 -11.36 26.26
CA ASP A 195 -8.46 -10.30 27.25
C ASP A 195 -8.62 -10.79 28.70
N ARG A 196 -9.21 -11.98 28.90
CA ARG A 196 -9.48 -12.59 30.21
C ARG A 196 -10.22 -11.65 31.17
N GLY A 197 -11.24 -10.95 30.68
CA GLY A 197 -12.03 -10.01 31.47
C GLY A 197 -11.22 -8.76 31.84
N GLY A 198 -10.41 -8.26 30.90
CA GLY A 198 -9.58 -7.06 31.07
C GLY A 198 -8.23 -7.29 31.76
N LYS A 199 -7.90 -8.52 32.17
CA LYS A 199 -6.61 -8.87 32.79
C LYS A 199 -5.43 -8.85 31.81
N LYS A 200 -5.70 -8.90 30.51
CA LYS A 200 -4.71 -8.79 29.44
C LYS A 200 -5.05 -7.62 28.54
N PRO A 201 -4.04 -6.97 27.93
CA PRO A 201 -4.28 -5.95 26.93
C PRO A 201 -5.02 -6.58 25.74
N GLU A 202 -5.88 -5.77 25.14
CA GLU A 202 -6.66 -6.16 23.97
C GLU A 202 -5.74 -6.46 22.79
N THR A 203 -6.14 -7.41 21.96
CA THR A 203 -5.35 -7.76 20.78
C THR A 203 -5.51 -6.68 19.71
N ALA A 204 -4.48 -6.49 18.89
CA ALA A 204 -4.55 -5.57 17.75
C ALA A 204 -5.73 -5.92 16.81
N LEU A 205 -6.03 -7.22 16.67
CA LEU A 205 -7.15 -7.69 15.87
C LEU A 205 -8.51 -7.31 16.48
N LYS A 206 -8.70 -7.44 17.81
CA LYS A 206 -9.91 -6.97 18.51
C LYS A 206 -10.17 -5.49 18.20
N LEU A 207 -9.15 -4.65 18.39
CA LEU A 207 -9.24 -3.21 18.18
C LEU A 207 -9.52 -2.85 16.71
N ALA A 208 -8.91 -3.57 15.77
CA ALA A 208 -9.16 -3.39 14.34
C ALA A 208 -10.60 -3.78 13.97
N ILE A 209 -11.13 -4.89 14.51
CA ILE A 209 -12.50 -5.33 14.25
C ILE A 209 -13.51 -4.31 14.78
N ILE A 210 -13.30 -3.80 16.00
CA ILE A 210 -14.15 -2.74 16.56
C ILE A 210 -14.14 -1.52 15.64
N SER A 211 -12.96 -1.06 15.24
CA SER A 211 -12.83 0.08 14.32
C SER A 211 -13.52 -0.18 12.96
N ALA A 212 -13.49 -1.42 12.46
CA ALA A 212 -14.19 -1.82 11.25
C ALA A 212 -15.71 -1.83 11.45
N LEU A 213 -16.21 -2.35 12.57
CA LEU A 213 -17.64 -2.33 12.90
C LEU A 213 -18.16 -0.90 13.04
N GLU A 214 -17.43 -0.02 13.73
CA GLU A 214 -17.77 1.40 13.85
C GLU A 214 -17.75 2.13 12.50
N ALA A 215 -16.86 1.72 11.58
CA ALA A 215 -16.80 2.27 10.23
C ALA A 215 -17.96 1.80 9.34
N LEU A 216 -18.33 0.52 9.47
CA LEU A 216 -19.40 -0.13 8.71
C LEU A 216 -20.78 0.36 9.15
N THR A 217 -21.01 0.39 10.45
CA THR A 217 -22.33 0.62 11.07
C THR A 217 -22.56 2.06 11.50
N LYS A 218 -21.48 2.87 11.56
CA LYS A 218 -21.49 4.23 12.14
C LYS A 218 -21.88 4.29 13.63
N GLN A 219 -22.08 3.14 14.27
CA GLN A 219 -22.38 3.04 15.69
C GLN A 219 -21.11 3.05 16.54
N THR A 220 -21.22 3.48 17.79
CA THR A 220 -20.11 3.52 18.75
C THR A 220 -20.48 2.78 20.04
N PHE A 221 -20.12 1.50 20.11
CA PHE A 221 -20.32 0.67 21.31
C PHE A 221 -19.02 0.37 22.06
N GLY A 222 -17.90 0.95 21.60
CA GLY A 222 -16.57 0.70 22.14
C GLY A 222 -16.22 -0.78 22.11
N ASN A 223 -15.54 -1.25 23.15
CA ASN A 223 -14.96 -2.58 23.19
C ASN A 223 -15.92 -3.66 23.74
N SER A 224 -17.21 -3.34 23.92
CA SER A 224 -18.19 -4.25 24.51
C SER A 224 -18.76 -5.21 23.47
N LEU A 225 -18.32 -6.47 23.51
CA LEU A 225 -18.88 -7.55 22.68
C LEU A 225 -20.39 -7.69 22.87
N ILE A 226 -20.88 -7.60 24.11
CA ILE A 226 -22.30 -7.77 24.43
C ILE A 226 -23.14 -6.67 23.76
N ASN A 227 -22.67 -5.43 23.78
CA ASN A 227 -23.38 -4.33 23.15
C ASN A 227 -23.42 -4.51 21.63
N TRP A 228 -22.29 -4.89 21.02
CA TRP A 228 -22.24 -5.18 19.58
C TRP A 228 -23.17 -6.32 19.17
N GLN A 229 -23.17 -7.43 19.90
CA GLN A 229 -24.04 -8.58 19.62
C GLN A 229 -25.52 -8.25 19.84
N GLY A 230 -25.84 -7.59 20.96
CA GLY A 230 -27.21 -7.23 21.30
C GLY A 230 -27.80 -6.21 20.33
N TRP A 231 -27.02 -5.20 19.93
CA TRP A 231 -27.44 -4.25 18.91
C TRP A 231 -27.63 -4.94 17.56
N TRP A 232 -26.63 -5.72 17.12
CA TRP A 232 -26.71 -6.37 15.80
C TRP A 232 -27.87 -7.34 15.73
N ALA A 233 -28.20 -8.08 16.79
CA ALA A 233 -29.35 -8.99 16.80
C ALA A 233 -30.67 -8.31 16.37
N ASN A 234 -30.84 -7.02 16.68
CA ASN A 234 -32.03 -6.25 16.32
C ASN A 234 -31.85 -5.50 14.98
N ALA A 235 -30.69 -4.88 14.76
CA ALA A 235 -30.42 -4.06 13.58
C ALA A 235 -30.19 -4.89 12.30
N ARG A 236 -29.84 -6.17 12.46
CA ARG A 236 -29.46 -7.08 11.39
C ARG A 236 -30.53 -7.27 10.30
N GLU A 237 -31.81 -7.14 10.64
CA GLU A 237 -32.92 -7.26 9.68
C GLU A 237 -33.12 -5.99 8.83
N GLN A 238 -32.69 -4.82 9.32
CA GLN A 238 -32.88 -3.53 8.65
C GLN A 238 -31.93 -3.30 7.47
N GLY A 239 -30.85 -4.09 7.38
CA GLY A 239 -29.80 -3.91 6.38
C GLY A 239 -28.84 -2.75 6.72
N LEU A 240 -27.59 -2.86 6.25
CA LEU A 240 -26.53 -1.92 6.65
C LEU A 240 -26.60 -0.56 5.95
N LYS A 241 -27.27 -0.46 4.79
CA LYS A 241 -27.47 0.81 4.05
C LYS A 241 -28.37 1.77 4.84
N VAL A 242 -29.55 1.29 5.25
CA VAL A 242 -30.50 2.06 6.08
C VAL A 242 -29.83 2.57 7.36
N ILE A 243 -29.12 1.70 8.06
CA ILE A 243 -28.37 2.05 9.28
C ILE A 243 -27.34 3.19 9.04
N ARG A 244 -26.74 3.24 7.85
CA ARG A 244 -25.73 4.23 7.51
C ARG A 244 -26.34 5.56 7.06
N ASP A 245 -27.45 5.53 6.32
CA ASP A 245 -28.11 6.73 5.83
C ASP A 245 -28.79 7.51 6.97
N GLU A 246 -29.22 6.81 8.03
CA GLU A 246 -29.74 7.40 9.27
C GLU A 246 -28.64 7.96 10.21
N ALA A 247 -27.36 7.67 9.94
CA ALA A 247 -26.26 8.06 10.81
C ALA A 247 -25.59 9.37 10.35
N ASP A 248 -25.40 10.32 11.29
CA ASP A 248 -24.78 11.62 11.02
C ASP A 248 -23.41 11.50 10.30
N ASP A 249 -23.25 12.28 9.24
CA ASP A 249 -22.08 12.22 8.35
C ASP A 249 -20.88 12.98 8.95
N TYR A 250 -20.10 12.28 9.79
CA TYR A 250 -18.81 12.79 10.25
C TYR A 250 -17.72 12.44 9.24
N THR A 251 -17.29 13.42 8.43
CA THR A 251 -16.10 13.33 7.59
C THR A 251 -14.90 13.95 8.34
N PRO A 252 -13.93 13.16 8.84
CA PRO A 252 -12.74 13.73 9.45
C PRO A 252 -11.81 14.27 8.35
N THR A 253 -11.58 15.58 8.31
CA THR A 253 -10.53 16.18 7.48
C THR A 253 -9.19 16.10 8.23
N THR A 254 -8.42 15.03 8.00
CA THR A 254 -7.15 14.75 8.71
C THR A 254 -5.99 15.66 8.28
N GLY A 255 -6.20 16.62 7.36
CA GLY A 255 -5.13 17.48 6.83
C GLY A 255 -4.09 16.75 5.97
N LEU A 256 -4.31 15.48 5.65
CA LEU A 256 -3.45 14.66 4.79
C LEU A 256 -3.75 14.92 3.30
N ALA A 257 -2.77 14.64 2.43
CA ALA A 257 -2.93 14.70 0.98
C ALA A 257 -4.09 13.82 0.50
N ARG A 258 -4.37 12.72 1.23
CA ARG A 258 -5.57 11.89 1.06
C ARG A 258 -6.17 11.42 2.39
N PRO A 259 -7.49 11.19 2.44
CA PRO A 259 -8.13 10.57 3.60
C PRO A 259 -7.55 9.18 3.89
N LEU A 260 -7.45 8.85 5.17
CA LEU A 260 -7.13 7.50 5.63
C LEU A 260 -8.29 6.54 5.35
N ASP A 261 -8.01 5.24 5.18
CA ASP A 261 -9.09 4.24 5.17
C ASP A 261 -9.85 4.23 6.50
N PRO A 262 -11.12 3.79 6.53
CA PRO A 262 -11.98 4.00 7.69
C PRO A 262 -11.42 3.47 9.00
N VAL A 263 -10.77 2.30 8.98
CA VAL A 263 -10.15 1.70 10.17
C VAL A 263 -8.96 2.55 10.63
N ARG A 264 -8.07 2.96 9.71
CA ARG A 264 -6.94 3.83 10.07
C ARG A 264 -7.38 5.23 10.49
N ALA A 265 -8.42 5.80 9.87
CA ALA A 265 -9.00 7.08 10.28
C ALA A 265 -9.45 7.04 11.74
N ARG A 266 -10.11 5.95 12.16
CA ARG A 266 -10.48 5.75 13.57
C ARG A 266 -9.26 5.55 14.47
N GLN A 267 -8.26 4.78 14.05
CA GLN A 267 -7.01 4.60 14.81
C GLN A 267 -6.18 5.89 14.91
N PHE A 268 -6.33 6.79 13.93
CA PHE A 268 -5.73 8.12 13.93
C PHE A 268 -6.35 9.00 15.03
N LEU A 269 -7.66 8.86 15.30
CA LEU A 269 -8.32 9.59 16.38
C LEU A 269 -7.63 9.32 17.72
N GLY A 270 -7.05 10.37 18.30
CA GLY A 270 -6.28 10.32 19.54
C GLY A 270 -4.75 10.22 19.38
N LEU A 271 -4.21 10.16 18.15
CA LEU A 271 -2.81 10.57 17.94
C LEU A 271 -2.64 12.06 18.27
N GLU A 272 -3.65 12.87 17.99
CA GLU A 272 -3.72 14.30 18.37
C GLU A 272 -3.69 14.50 19.91
N GLN A 273 -3.94 13.44 20.69
CA GLN A 273 -3.95 13.46 22.16
C GLN A 273 -2.65 12.87 22.75
N MET A 274 -1.63 12.60 21.92
CA MET A 274 -0.34 12.16 22.42
C MET A 274 0.24 13.20 23.39
N PRO A 275 0.92 12.79 24.47
CA PRO A 275 1.51 13.74 25.42
C PRO A 275 2.43 14.73 24.72
N ALA A 276 2.36 16.01 25.09
CA ALA A 276 3.31 17.01 24.61
C ALA A 276 4.76 16.55 24.91
N GLY A 277 5.67 16.78 23.96
CA GLY A 277 7.06 16.30 24.03
C GLY A 277 7.27 14.81 23.74
N SER A 278 6.20 14.03 23.49
CA SER A 278 6.35 12.61 23.11
C SER A 278 6.81 12.40 21.66
N VAL A 279 6.66 13.41 20.81
CA VAL A 279 7.16 13.45 19.43
C VAL A 279 8.14 14.60 19.31
N LEU A 280 9.35 14.30 18.83
CA LEU A 280 10.42 15.26 18.64
C LEU A 280 10.82 15.30 17.16
N VAL A 281 11.00 16.50 16.61
CA VAL A 281 11.56 16.73 15.27
C VAL A 281 12.91 17.41 15.42
N ILE A 282 13.94 16.82 14.82
CA ILE A 282 15.29 17.38 14.80
C ILE A 282 15.51 18.04 13.45
N LYS A 283 15.82 19.34 13.46
CA LYS A 283 16.12 20.13 12.27
C LYS A 283 17.55 20.69 12.28
N GLY A 284 17.97 21.16 11.12
CA GLY A 284 19.23 21.89 10.94
C GLY A 284 19.12 23.31 11.49
N PRO A 285 20.25 23.94 11.87
CA PRO A 285 20.25 25.33 12.31
C PRO A 285 20.07 26.28 11.12
N THR A 286 19.48 27.45 11.34
CA THR A 286 19.44 28.50 10.31
C THR A 286 20.83 29.09 10.09
N ALA A 287 21.29 29.16 8.84
CA ALA A 287 22.59 29.73 8.53
C ALA A 287 22.64 31.25 8.80
N ALA A 288 23.83 31.81 9.03
CA ALA A 288 23.98 33.24 9.36
C ALA A 288 23.49 34.20 8.25
N ASN A 289 23.42 33.74 7.00
CA ASN A 289 22.85 34.49 5.87
C ASN A 289 21.33 34.30 5.70
N GLY A 290 20.67 33.62 6.63
CA GLY A 290 19.23 33.34 6.58
C GLY A 290 18.84 32.15 5.71
N ASN A 291 19.80 31.44 5.11
CA ASN A 291 19.50 30.24 4.33
C ASN A 291 18.93 29.15 5.24
N ASP A 292 17.82 28.58 4.79
CA ASP A 292 17.26 27.39 5.42
C ASP A 292 18.14 26.18 5.12
N THR A 293 18.53 25.47 6.17
CA THR A 293 19.33 24.24 6.07
C THR A 293 18.49 23.00 6.28
N ASN A 294 17.19 23.15 6.54
CA ASN A 294 16.22 22.10 6.69
C ASN A 294 15.53 21.85 5.33
N PHE A 295 15.55 20.63 4.82
CA PHE A 295 15.03 20.36 3.47
C PHE A 295 13.63 19.77 3.44
N ASP A 296 13.20 19.11 4.51
CA ASP A 296 11.98 18.28 4.51
C ASP A 296 10.81 18.95 5.23
N HIS A 297 11.12 19.70 6.29
CA HIS A 297 10.12 20.34 7.13
C HIS A 297 9.01 19.39 7.61
N ILE A 298 9.36 18.20 8.13
CA ILE A 298 8.38 17.25 8.68
C ILE A 298 7.50 17.92 9.76
N GLU A 299 8.04 18.90 10.50
CA GLU A 299 7.27 19.68 11.46
C GLU A 299 6.04 20.37 10.85
N HIS A 300 6.11 20.83 9.60
CA HIS A 300 4.97 21.44 8.91
C HIS A 300 3.90 20.39 8.60
N LEU A 301 4.29 19.17 8.22
CA LEU A 301 3.37 18.06 8.03
C LEU A 301 2.69 17.71 9.35
N LEU A 302 3.46 17.49 10.42
CA LEU A 302 2.92 17.16 11.75
C LEU A 302 1.97 18.25 12.27
N GLN A 303 2.30 19.52 12.03
CA GLN A 303 1.42 20.65 12.36
C GLN A 303 0.12 20.60 11.54
N ARG A 304 0.21 20.34 10.24
CA ARG A 304 -0.95 20.24 9.33
C ARG A 304 -1.91 19.11 9.75
N ILE A 305 -1.37 18.00 10.22
CA ILE A 305 -2.14 16.84 10.71
C ILE A 305 -2.37 16.86 12.24
N ARG A 306 -2.11 18.01 12.89
CA ARG A 306 -2.41 18.29 14.30
C ARG A 306 -1.78 17.33 15.31
N ILE A 307 -0.59 16.83 15.02
CA ILE A 307 0.18 16.01 15.97
C ILE A 307 1.01 16.92 16.87
N PRO A 308 0.82 16.88 18.21
CA PRO A 308 1.66 17.60 19.15
C PRO A 308 3.12 17.14 19.02
N HIS A 309 4.03 18.08 18.78
CA HIS A 309 5.44 17.80 18.62
C HIS A 309 6.30 18.96 19.11
N GLU A 310 7.54 18.66 19.46
CA GLU A 310 8.59 19.63 19.76
C GLU A 310 9.60 19.65 18.62
N VAL A 311 10.11 20.83 18.28
CA VAL A 311 11.16 21.01 17.26
C VAL A 311 12.42 21.49 17.95
N VAL A 312 13.52 20.78 17.72
CA VAL A 312 14.84 21.14 18.26
C VAL A 312 15.88 21.18 17.17
N GLU A 313 16.87 22.04 17.35
CA GLU A 313 18.05 22.06 16.49
C GLU A 313 19.05 20.98 16.91
N LYS A 314 19.84 20.51 15.94
CA LYS A 314 20.91 19.52 16.20
C LYS A 314 21.80 19.90 17.39
N GLY A 315 22.18 21.17 17.51
CA GLY A 315 23.05 21.66 18.58
C GLY A 315 22.46 21.52 19.98
N GLU A 316 21.14 21.52 20.13
CA GLU A 316 20.47 21.32 21.41
C GLU A 316 20.64 19.87 21.89
N LEU A 317 20.57 18.91 20.97
CA LEU A 317 20.77 17.49 21.27
C LEU A 317 22.22 17.20 21.72
N GLU A 318 23.17 18.01 21.27
CA GLU A 318 24.58 17.92 21.65
C GLU A 318 24.83 18.38 23.10
N ASN A 319 23.94 19.20 23.67
CA ASN A 319 24.05 19.61 25.07
C ASN A 319 23.93 18.38 25.98
N PRO A 320 24.93 18.05 26.83
CA PRO A 320 24.88 16.89 27.71
C PRO A 320 23.65 16.84 28.63
N SER A 321 23.08 18.01 28.95
CA SER A 321 21.90 18.16 29.81
C SER A 321 20.58 17.87 29.10
N PHE A 322 20.56 17.82 27.76
CA PHE A 322 19.35 17.51 27.00
C PHE A 322 18.98 16.04 27.16
N ARG A 323 17.77 15.78 27.67
CA ARG A 323 17.25 14.44 27.99
C ARG A 323 16.15 14.07 27.00
N LEU A 324 16.13 12.81 26.57
CA LEU A 324 15.08 12.23 25.72
C LEU A 324 14.05 11.41 26.53
N ASP A 325 13.85 11.75 27.81
CA ASP A 325 12.87 11.03 28.63
C ASP A 325 11.46 11.46 28.23
N GLY A 326 10.52 10.52 28.18
CA GLY A 326 9.14 10.80 27.75
C GLY A 326 8.96 10.89 26.23
N VAL A 327 10.05 11.07 25.46
CA VAL A 327 10.03 11.00 24.00
C VAL A 327 9.75 9.57 23.56
N ALA A 328 8.79 9.39 22.67
CA ALA A 328 8.40 8.09 22.10
C ALA A 328 8.85 7.97 20.63
N ALA A 329 8.81 9.07 19.88
CA ALA A 329 9.19 9.14 18.48
C ALA A 329 10.11 10.33 18.20
N ILE A 330 11.13 10.10 17.36
CA ILE A 330 12.01 11.13 16.83
C ILE A 330 11.99 11.08 15.31
N PHE A 331 11.70 12.21 14.68
CA PHE A 331 11.91 12.46 13.26
C PHE A 331 13.18 13.28 13.09
N VAL A 332 14.03 12.90 12.15
CA VAL A 332 15.19 13.71 11.76
C VAL A 332 15.03 14.14 10.32
N ASN A 333 14.83 15.44 10.12
CA ASN A 333 14.81 16.01 8.79
C ASN A 333 16.19 15.85 8.13
N CYS A 334 16.20 15.62 6.83
CA CYS A 334 17.36 15.84 6.00
C CYS A 334 17.73 17.32 6.00
N THR A 335 19.02 17.59 6.19
CA THR A 335 19.55 18.93 6.38
C THR A 335 20.89 19.09 5.70
N GLN A 336 21.38 20.32 5.53
CA GLN A 336 22.67 20.56 4.88
C GLN A 336 23.85 20.04 5.72
N ILE A 337 24.40 18.88 5.32
CA ILE A 337 25.55 18.25 5.99
C ILE A 337 26.90 18.50 5.29
N HIS A 338 26.90 19.12 4.11
CA HIS A 338 28.13 19.46 3.39
C HIS A 338 28.60 20.87 3.74
N LYS A 339 29.82 21.21 3.33
CA LYS A 339 30.37 22.56 3.51
C LYS A 339 29.66 23.54 2.58
N PHE A 340 29.21 24.68 3.11
CA PHE A 340 28.55 25.73 2.34
C PHE A 340 28.84 27.12 2.92
N CYS A 341 28.59 28.17 2.13
CA CYS A 341 28.82 29.55 2.54
C CYS A 341 27.62 30.10 3.33
N GLN A 342 27.90 30.78 4.44
CA GLN A 342 26.90 31.47 5.27
C GLN A 342 27.16 32.98 5.41
N SER A 343 28.06 33.56 4.59
CA SER A 343 28.35 35.01 4.64
C SER A 343 27.07 35.83 4.45
N PRO A 344 26.76 36.82 5.31
CA PRO A 344 25.58 37.66 5.16
C PRO A 344 25.52 38.35 3.80
N GLY A 345 24.34 38.37 3.18
CA GLY A 345 24.13 38.95 1.84
C GLY A 345 24.62 38.08 0.67
N HIS A 346 25.27 36.95 0.92
CA HIS A 346 25.60 35.99 -0.12
C HIS A 346 24.42 35.05 -0.39
N THR A 347 24.07 34.93 -1.67
CA THR A 347 23.02 34.01 -2.12
C THR A 347 23.59 32.72 -2.67
N ALA A 348 22.78 31.67 -2.62
CA ALA A 348 23.00 30.46 -3.38
C ALA A 348 22.97 30.78 -4.87
N GLY A 349 23.98 30.33 -5.61
CA GLY A 349 24.02 30.44 -7.06
C GLY A 349 23.02 29.54 -7.76
N ALA A 350 22.98 29.65 -9.09
CA ALA A 350 22.06 28.87 -9.91
C ALA A 350 22.19 27.36 -9.63
N TYR A 351 21.05 26.65 -9.61
CA TYR A 351 21.03 25.21 -9.41
C TYR A 351 21.80 24.51 -10.54
N THR A 352 22.92 23.87 -10.20
CA THR A 352 23.81 23.23 -11.20
C THR A 352 23.43 21.77 -11.48
N GLY A 353 22.23 21.34 -11.07
CA GLY A 353 21.85 19.94 -11.05
C GLY A 353 22.30 19.19 -9.79
N LYS A 354 23.18 19.78 -8.98
CA LYS A 354 23.57 19.29 -7.65
C LYS A 354 22.83 20.06 -6.56
N ARG A 355 22.40 19.35 -5.51
CA ARG A 355 21.76 19.94 -4.32
C ARG A 355 22.66 20.97 -3.61
N LEU A 356 23.98 20.85 -3.79
CA LEU A 356 24.96 21.80 -3.29
C LEU A 356 25.07 23.03 -4.20
N HIS A 357 24.41 24.11 -3.80
CA HIS A 357 24.59 25.40 -4.44
C HIS A 357 26.01 25.93 -4.23
N ARG A 358 26.63 26.45 -5.29
CA ARG A 358 27.87 27.23 -5.18
C ARG A 358 27.50 28.65 -4.80
N CYS A 359 28.22 29.25 -3.85
CA CYS A 359 28.05 30.65 -3.51
C CYS A 359 28.54 31.54 -4.66
N GLU A 360 27.74 32.52 -5.07
CA GLU A 360 28.09 33.52 -6.10
C GLU A 360 28.50 34.87 -5.51
N GLY A 361 28.53 35.00 -4.18
CA GLY A 361 28.96 36.21 -3.50
C GLY A 361 30.47 36.49 -3.65
N PRO A 362 30.91 37.75 -3.45
CA PRO A 362 32.32 38.12 -3.50
C PRO A 362 33.11 37.45 -2.36
N ALA A 363 34.37 37.09 -2.59
CA ALA A 363 35.24 36.62 -1.52
C ALA A 363 35.48 37.72 -0.45
N PRO A 364 35.69 37.37 0.84
CA PRO A 364 35.87 36.02 1.40
C PRO A 364 34.56 35.29 1.76
N HIS A 365 34.59 33.96 1.69
CA HIS A 365 33.46 33.10 2.06
C HIS A 365 33.64 32.54 3.48
N ASP A 366 32.69 32.82 4.37
CA ASP A 366 32.57 32.09 5.64
C ASP A 366 31.90 30.74 5.38
N THR A 367 32.66 29.65 5.54
CA THR A 367 32.23 28.30 5.18
C THR A 367 31.99 27.47 6.43
N VAL A 368 30.77 26.93 6.55
CA VAL A 368 30.34 26.11 7.69
C VAL A 368 29.86 24.73 7.25
N GLN A 369 29.74 23.83 8.23
CA GLN A 369 29.21 22.49 8.07
C GLN A 369 28.43 22.09 9.32
N PHE A 370 27.14 21.78 9.17
CA PHE A 370 26.24 21.47 10.29
C PHE A 370 25.99 19.96 10.44
N LYS A 371 27.08 19.21 10.65
CA LYS A 371 27.01 17.79 10.99
C LYS A 371 26.75 17.59 12.47
N MET A 372 25.87 16.64 12.79
CA MET A 372 25.60 16.20 14.14
C MET A 372 26.86 15.59 14.77
N LYS A 373 27.20 16.00 16.00
CA LYS A 373 28.32 15.40 16.73
C LYS A 373 28.04 13.95 17.16
N GLN A 374 29.12 13.21 17.37
CA GLN A 374 29.10 11.80 17.77
C GLN A 374 28.27 11.56 19.04
N GLU A 375 28.36 12.45 20.03
CA GLU A 375 27.65 12.32 21.31
C GLU A 375 26.12 12.38 21.13
N ALA A 376 25.65 13.21 20.21
CA ALA A 376 24.23 13.31 19.87
C ALA A 376 23.75 12.04 19.14
N ILE A 377 24.56 11.50 18.22
CA ILE A 377 24.27 10.21 17.56
C ILE A 377 24.18 9.08 18.58
N GLU A 378 25.10 9.01 19.53
CA GLU A 378 25.07 8.01 20.61
C GLU A 378 23.82 8.13 21.50
N LYS A 379 23.33 9.36 21.74
CA LYS A 379 22.05 9.56 22.44
C LYS A 379 20.89 8.99 21.63
N LEU A 380 20.86 9.19 20.31
CA LEU A 380 19.84 8.61 19.42
C LEU A 380 19.89 7.08 19.44
N VAL A 381 21.09 6.48 19.37
CA VAL A 381 21.24 5.02 19.48
C VAL A 381 20.67 4.51 20.81
N LYS A 382 21.07 5.11 21.94
CA LYS A 382 20.56 4.74 23.27
C LYS A 382 19.05 4.91 23.40
N PHE A 383 18.50 5.96 22.80
CA PHE A 383 17.05 6.20 22.74
C PHE A 383 16.33 5.04 22.04
N VAL A 384 16.80 4.64 20.85
CA VAL A 384 16.21 3.50 20.12
C VAL A 384 16.38 2.21 20.91
N GLU A 385 17.54 1.95 21.49
CA GLU A 385 17.76 0.73 22.29
C GLU A 385 16.77 0.60 23.45
N ARG A 386 16.38 1.72 24.07
CA ARG A 386 15.42 1.78 25.19
C ARG A 386 13.97 1.59 24.77
N GLY A 387 13.65 1.64 23.49
CA GLY A 387 12.29 1.49 22.98
C GLY A 387 11.83 2.61 22.05
N GLY A 388 12.65 3.64 21.86
CA GLY A 388 12.35 4.77 21.00
C GLY A 388 12.22 4.39 19.52
N TYR A 389 11.42 5.18 18.81
CA TYR A 389 11.21 5.04 17.37
C TYR A 389 11.90 6.19 16.65
N LEU A 390 12.79 5.85 15.71
CA LEU A 390 13.57 6.83 14.94
C LEU A 390 13.19 6.76 13.46
N PHE A 391 12.85 7.91 12.89
CA PHE A 391 12.59 8.09 11.47
C PHE A 391 13.65 9.05 10.90
N THR A 392 14.32 8.65 9.82
CA THR A 392 15.31 9.49 9.13
C THR A 392 15.12 9.44 7.63
N GLU A 393 15.62 10.46 6.93
CA GLU A 393 15.54 10.56 5.47
C GLU A 393 16.89 10.83 4.85
N ASP A 394 17.10 10.33 3.63
CA ASP A 394 18.17 10.68 2.71
C ASP A 394 19.57 10.80 3.38
N TRP A 395 20.13 12.01 3.54
CA TRP A 395 21.44 12.20 4.16
C TRP A 395 21.52 11.83 5.65
N GLY A 396 20.38 11.63 6.31
CA GLY A 396 20.31 10.94 7.59
C GLY A 396 20.95 9.54 7.56
N LEU A 397 21.04 8.91 6.38
CA LEU A 397 21.81 7.68 6.18
C LEU A 397 23.29 7.91 6.51
N VAL A 398 23.93 8.88 5.86
CA VAL A 398 25.36 9.17 6.00
C VAL A 398 25.66 9.81 7.36
N GLU A 399 24.80 10.72 7.82
CA GLU A 399 25.03 11.47 9.05
C GLU A 399 24.77 10.64 10.32
N ILE A 400 23.71 9.82 10.33
CA ILE A 400 23.26 9.14 11.55
C ILE A 400 23.40 7.63 11.43
N LEU A 401 22.84 7.03 10.38
CA LEU A 401 22.72 5.57 10.31
C LEU A 401 24.04 4.87 10.05
N GLU A 402 24.88 5.39 9.17
CA GLU A 402 26.20 4.82 8.89
C GLU A 402 27.13 4.96 10.10
N ILE A 403 26.92 5.97 10.95
CA ILE A 403 27.76 6.19 12.14
C ILE A 403 27.22 5.35 13.32
N GLY A 404 25.95 5.49 13.67
CA GLY A 404 25.34 4.87 14.86
C GLY A 404 24.78 3.47 14.63
N PHE A 405 24.45 3.11 13.39
CA PHE A 405 23.72 1.89 13.01
C PHE A 405 24.39 1.10 11.88
N SER A 406 25.71 1.30 11.68
CA SER A 406 26.54 0.78 10.57
C SER A 406 26.49 -0.73 10.33
N LYS A 407 26.05 -1.50 11.33
CA LYS A 407 25.85 -2.96 11.26
C LYS A 407 24.58 -3.34 10.49
N PHE A 408 23.66 -2.40 10.29
CA PHE A 408 22.39 -2.60 9.61
C PHE A 408 22.43 -2.01 8.21
N LEU A 409 22.88 -0.75 8.08
CA LEU A 409 22.89 0.01 6.82
C LEU A 409 24.17 0.85 6.72
N ARG A 410 24.62 1.08 5.49
CA ARG A 410 25.66 2.06 5.13
C ARG A 410 25.26 2.82 3.88
N SER A 411 25.94 3.93 3.60
CA SER A 411 25.78 4.59 2.30
C SER A 411 26.44 3.76 1.20
N GLY A 412 25.66 3.45 0.17
CA GLY A 412 26.13 2.92 -1.10
C GLY A 412 26.52 4.05 -2.05
N THR A 413 26.36 3.79 -3.34
CA THR A 413 26.72 4.74 -4.41
C THR A 413 25.85 6.00 -4.36
N ALA A 414 26.44 7.17 -4.62
CA ALA A 414 25.68 8.40 -4.76
C ALA A 414 24.83 8.35 -6.03
N LEU A 415 23.54 8.61 -5.90
CA LEU A 415 22.57 8.51 -6.99
C LEU A 415 22.59 9.78 -7.86
N GLU A 416 22.30 9.62 -9.15
CA GLU A 416 22.15 10.74 -10.08
C GLU A 416 20.86 11.55 -9.87
N GLY A 417 19.95 11.05 -9.01
CA GLY A 417 18.62 11.59 -8.79
C GLY A 417 17.67 11.33 -9.96
N GLY A 418 16.40 11.69 -9.77
CA GLY A 418 15.36 11.49 -10.77
C GLY A 418 14.03 11.11 -10.14
N ASP A 419 13.02 10.96 -10.99
CA ASP A 419 11.75 10.38 -10.59
C ASP A 419 11.82 8.88 -10.88
N VAL A 420 11.67 8.02 -9.88
CA VAL A 420 11.84 6.56 -10.02
C VAL A 420 10.57 5.82 -9.67
N GLY A 421 10.23 4.77 -10.43
CA GLY A 421 9.11 3.90 -10.10
C GLY A 421 9.34 3.15 -8.79
N VAL A 422 8.37 3.21 -7.87
CA VAL A 422 8.43 2.56 -6.55
C VAL A 422 7.24 1.65 -6.33
N ARG A 423 7.48 0.59 -5.55
CA ARG A 423 6.49 -0.44 -5.22
C ARG A 423 6.80 -1.06 -3.86
N PRO A 424 5.80 -1.69 -3.21
CA PRO A 424 6.09 -2.43 -1.99
C PRO A 424 7.00 -3.61 -2.33
N GLU A 425 7.95 -3.90 -1.45
CA GLU A 425 8.71 -5.15 -1.52
C GLU A 425 7.74 -6.33 -1.44
N ARG A 426 7.97 -7.38 -2.25
CA ARG A 426 7.05 -8.52 -2.35
C ARG A 426 6.77 -9.11 -0.96
N GLY A 427 5.49 -9.22 -0.62
CA GLY A 427 5.04 -9.75 0.68
C GLY A 427 5.14 -8.78 1.85
N MET A 428 5.63 -7.56 1.65
CA MET A 428 5.68 -6.53 2.70
C MET A 428 4.40 -5.72 2.80
N THR A 429 3.45 -5.91 1.89
CA THR A 429 2.14 -5.24 1.89
C THR A 429 1.33 -5.44 3.19
N ALA A 430 1.54 -6.54 3.90
CA ALA A 430 0.94 -6.78 5.22
C ALA A 430 1.70 -6.12 6.39
N HIS A 431 2.89 -5.57 6.15
CA HIS A 431 3.68 -4.93 7.19
C HIS A 431 2.94 -3.68 7.68
N PRO A 432 2.82 -3.44 9.00
CA PRO A 432 2.02 -2.33 9.51
C PRO A 432 2.46 -0.94 9.03
N LEU A 433 3.73 -0.77 8.62
CA LEU A 433 4.24 0.48 8.01
C LEU A 433 3.72 0.71 6.58
N LEU A 434 3.37 -0.34 5.83
CA LEU A 434 2.91 -0.23 4.45
C LEU A 434 1.38 -0.29 4.31
N ARG A 435 0.67 -0.45 5.42
CA ARG A 435 -0.79 -0.51 5.43
C ARG A 435 -1.36 0.74 4.79
N GLY A 436 -2.00 0.57 3.63
CA GLY A 436 -2.59 1.65 2.86
C GLY A 436 -1.63 2.71 2.32
N VAL A 437 -0.34 2.38 2.19
CA VAL A 437 0.65 3.18 1.46
C VAL A 437 0.46 3.00 -0.06
N PHE A 438 0.41 1.76 -0.53
CA PHE A 438 0.20 1.43 -1.95
C PHE A 438 -1.24 1.02 -2.19
N VAL A 439 -2.09 2.02 -2.31
CA VAL A 439 -3.49 1.85 -2.69
C VAL A 439 -3.67 2.48 -4.07
N PRO A 440 -4.06 1.72 -5.10
CA PRO A 440 -4.28 2.31 -6.41
C PRO A 440 -5.38 3.40 -6.32
N PRO A 441 -5.16 4.65 -6.75
CA PRO A 441 -6.23 5.59 -7.07
C PRO A 441 -7.12 4.98 -8.13
N VAL A 442 -8.23 4.42 -7.70
CA VAL A 442 -9.42 4.45 -8.51
C VAL A 442 -10.19 5.68 -8.03
N ASP A 443 -10.36 6.65 -8.93
CA ASP A 443 -11.35 7.71 -8.74
C ASP A 443 -12.74 7.06 -8.82
N ILE A 444 -13.20 6.49 -7.72
CA ILE A 444 -14.56 5.93 -7.61
C ILE A 444 -15.62 7.06 -7.63
N SER A 445 -15.21 8.32 -7.41
CA SER A 445 -16.07 9.49 -7.66
C SER A 445 -16.33 9.73 -9.15
N ALA A 446 -15.44 9.31 -10.05
CA ALA A 446 -15.71 9.25 -11.50
C ALA A 446 -16.70 8.13 -11.86
N LEU A 447 -16.85 7.11 -11.01
CA LEU A 447 -17.91 6.07 -11.12
C LEU A 447 -19.25 6.54 -10.55
N ARG A 448 -19.30 7.68 -9.84
CA ARG A 448 -20.50 8.20 -9.17
C ARG A 448 -21.30 9.23 -9.97
N ARG A 449 -21.04 9.41 -11.28
CA ARG A 449 -21.85 10.34 -12.09
C ARG A 449 -22.65 9.65 -13.18
N LYS A 450 -23.98 9.69 -12.92
CA LYS A 450 -25.14 9.49 -13.79
C LYS A 450 -25.63 8.04 -13.86
N TYR A 451 -26.92 7.85 -13.58
CA TYR A 451 -27.65 6.59 -13.35
C TYR A 451 -27.43 6.07 -11.92
N TYR A 452 -28.44 6.00 -11.05
CA TYR A 452 -29.79 5.52 -11.29
C TYR A 452 -30.83 6.36 -10.55
N GLU A 453 -31.93 6.69 -11.23
CA GLU A 453 -33.18 7.13 -10.62
C GLU A 453 -33.91 5.90 -10.05
N ASP A 454 -34.63 6.18 -8.97
CA ASP A 454 -35.47 5.28 -8.17
C ASP A 454 -36.36 4.37 -9.02
N GLU A 455 -36.42 3.07 -8.71
CA GLU A 455 -37.68 2.34 -8.64
C GLU A 455 -37.60 1.28 -7.52
N ASP A 456 -38.60 1.32 -6.62
CA ASP A 456 -38.83 0.37 -5.54
C ASP A 456 -39.01 -1.06 -6.08
N ASP A 457 -38.36 -2.05 -5.48
CA ASP A 457 -38.67 -3.47 -5.68
C ASP A 457 -38.74 -4.19 -4.32
N ASP A 458 -39.96 -4.54 -3.93
CA ASP A 458 -40.28 -5.51 -2.87
C ASP A 458 -39.86 -6.91 -3.37
N GLU A 459 -38.74 -7.46 -2.88
CA GLU A 459 -38.41 -8.88 -3.03
C GLU A 459 -38.43 -9.60 -1.66
N ASP A 460 -39.16 -10.71 -1.62
CA ASP A 460 -39.38 -11.56 -0.46
C ASP A 460 -38.06 -11.95 0.21
N LEU A 461 -37.88 -11.52 1.47
CA LEU A 461 -36.73 -11.84 2.33
C LEU A 461 -36.71 -13.36 2.61
N GLU A 462 -35.95 -14.12 1.82
CA GLU A 462 -35.64 -15.52 2.14
C GLU A 462 -34.93 -15.63 3.52
N GLU A 463 -35.13 -16.77 4.20
CA GLU A 463 -34.59 -17.02 5.53
C GLU A 463 -33.05 -17.07 5.50
N TYR A 464 -32.41 -16.10 6.15
CA TYR A 464 -30.96 -15.99 6.23
C TYR A 464 -30.31 -17.22 6.90
N ASP A 465 -29.41 -17.90 6.18
CA ASP A 465 -28.53 -18.93 6.76
C ASP A 465 -27.05 -18.50 6.78
N PRO A 466 -26.43 -18.31 7.97
CA PRO A 466 -25.00 -18.02 8.08
C PRO A 466 -24.10 -19.18 7.62
N SER A 467 -24.63 -20.37 7.40
CA SER A 467 -23.89 -21.55 6.96
C SER A 467 -23.64 -21.56 5.45
N VAL A 468 -24.55 -20.99 4.65
CA VAL A 468 -24.46 -20.91 3.18
C VAL A 468 -23.47 -19.81 2.77
N GLU A 469 -22.72 -20.01 1.68
CA GLU A 469 -21.72 -19.03 1.20
C GLU A 469 -22.33 -17.82 0.49
N ASP A 470 -23.50 -17.99 -0.14
CA ASP A 470 -24.28 -16.94 -0.79
C ASP A 470 -25.63 -16.78 -0.08
N ASP A 471 -25.91 -15.58 0.40
CA ASP A 471 -27.20 -15.22 0.97
C ASP A 471 -27.99 -14.38 -0.05
N PRO A 472 -29.24 -14.76 -0.38
CA PRO A 472 -30.15 -13.92 -1.18
C PRO A 472 -30.34 -12.53 -0.55
N GLY A 473 -30.32 -12.44 0.78
CA GLY A 473 -30.39 -11.18 1.54
C GLY A 473 -29.11 -10.33 1.48
N ASP A 474 -28.02 -10.80 0.87
CA ASP A 474 -26.86 -9.97 0.50
C ASP A 474 -27.14 -9.16 -0.78
N VAL A 475 -28.38 -8.76 -1.00
CA VAL A 475 -28.76 -7.73 -1.97
C VAL A 475 -28.41 -6.37 -1.39
N ASP A 476 -27.45 -5.70 -2.01
CA ASP A 476 -27.49 -4.25 -2.02
C ASP A 476 -28.67 -3.91 -2.93
N VAL A 477 -29.72 -3.29 -2.41
CA VAL A 477 -30.99 -3.01 -3.11
C VAL A 477 -30.81 -2.15 -4.38
N ASP A 478 -29.57 -1.81 -4.74
CA ASP A 478 -29.15 -1.08 -5.94
C ASP A 478 -28.71 -1.97 -7.12
N ARG A 479 -29.25 -3.20 -7.25
CA ARG A 479 -28.93 -4.01 -8.44
C ARG A 479 -30.16 -4.66 -9.06
N GLY A 480 -30.77 -3.92 -9.97
CA GLY A 480 -31.84 -4.37 -10.86
C GLY A 480 -31.50 -5.67 -11.60
N LYS A 481 -32.59 -6.39 -11.89
CA LYS A 481 -32.64 -7.68 -12.57
C LYS A 481 -31.77 -7.71 -13.83
N THR A 482 -31.01 -8.79 -14.01
CA THR A 482 -30.53 -9.17 -15.36
C THR A 482 -31.76 -9.52 -16.19
N ALA A 483 -32.16 -8.62 -17.09
CA ALA A 483 -33.28 -8.84 -17.98
C ALA A 483 -33.09 -10.14 -18.80
N VAL A 484 -33.94 -11.13 -18.51
CA VAL A 484 -34.29 -12.19 -19.46
C VAL A 484 -35.67 -11.81 -19.98
N GLY A 485 -35.71 -11.03 -21.06
CA GLY A 485 -36.94 -10.59 -21.70
C GLY A 485 -36.63 -9.97 -23.05
N GLU A 486 -37.11 -10.61 -24.11
CA GLU A 486 -37.06 -10.10 -25.48
C GLU A 486 -37.76 -8.73 -25.55
N GLY A 487 -37.00 -7.66 -25.74
CA GLY A 487 -37.50 -6.29 -25.83
C GLY A 487 -36.54 -5.43 -26.65
N ASP A 488 -37.11 -4.71 -27.59
CA ASP A 488 -36.48 -4.14 -28.78
C ASP A 488 -35.29 -3.20 -28.51
N ALA A 489 -34.27 -3.30 -29.38
CA ALA A 489 -32.98 -2.66 -29.23
C ALA A 489 -33.02 -1.18 -29.63
N THR A 490 -32.98 -0.27 -28.64
CA THR A 490 -32.51 1.10 -28.85
C THR A 490 -31.23 1.33 -28.05
N SER A 491 -30.11 1.35 -28.79
CA SER A 491 -28.75 1.78 -28.45
C SER A 491 -28.49 2.16 -26.99
N ILE A 492 -28.09 1.16 -26.20
CA ILE A 492 -27.37 1.36 -24.94
C ILE A 492 -25.91 1.63 -25.33
N GLU A 493 -25.42 2.85 -25.11
CA GLU A 493 -23.98 3.13 -25.17
C GLU A 493 -23.29 2.27 -24.10
N GLU A 494 -22.36 1.40 -24.52
CA GLU A 494 -21.55 0.56 -23.64
C GLU A 494 -20.85 1.43 -22.56
N ILE A 495 -21.37 1.39 -21.34
CA ILE A 495 -20.67 1.94 -20.18
C ILE A 495 -19.39 1.12 -20.02
N GLY A 496 -18.25 1.74 -20.34
CA GLY A 496 -16.94 1.12 -20.26
C GLY A 496 -16.66 0.58 -18.87
N ASP A 497 -16.36 -0.72 -18.77
CA ASP A 497 -15.79 -1.34 -17.57
C ASP A 497 -14.59 -0.48 -17.09
N PRO A 498 -14.43 -0.26 -15.77
CA PRO A 498 -13.42 0.65 -15.26
C PRO A 498 -12.05 0.27 -15.79
N ASP A 499 -11.41 1.25 -16.43
CA ASP A 499 -10.05 1.21 -16.92
C ASP A 499 -9.14 0.75 -15.77
N ILE A 500 -8.58 -0.46 -15.85
CA ILE A 500 -7.59 -0.96 -14.86
C ILE A 500 -6.35 -0.06 -15.02
N ARG A 501 -6.35 1.09 -14.36
CA ARG A 501 -5.21 1.99 -14.36
C ARG A 501 -4.21 1.48 -13.35
N LEU A 502 -3.09 0.97 -13.86
CA LEU A 502 -1.88 0.79 -13.08
C LEU A 502 -1.46 2.16 -12.57
N VAL A 503 -1.49 2.32 -11.26
CA VAL A 503 -0.97 3.53 -10.64
C VAL A 503 0.47 3.26 -10.40
N GLN A 504 1.29 3.76 -11.30
CA GLN A 504 2.72 3.75 -11.13
C GLN A 504 3.05 4.85 -10.11
N HIS A 505 3.28 4.44 -8.88
CA HIS A 505 3.84 5.33 -7.88
C HIS A 505 5.28 5.65 -8.27
N ARG A 506 5.61 6.94 -8.29
CA ARG A 506 6.95 7.39 -8.62
C ARG A 506 7.44 8.39 -7.59
N TRP A 507 8.63 8.14 -7.04
CA TRP A 507 9.19 9.00 -6.00
C TRP A 507 10.35 9.80 -6.55
N LYS A 508 10.36 11.09 -6.20
CA LYS A 508 11.49 11.96 -6.50
C LYS A 508 12.65 11.64 -5.56
N ILE A 509 13.76 11.20 -6.13
CA ILE A 509 15.04 11.01 -5.44
C ILE A 509 15.96 12.13 -5.87
N ASP A 510 16.58 12.82 -4.91
CA ASP A 510 17.45 13.93 -5.24
C ASP A 510 18.84 13.43 -5.67
N LYS A 511 19.53 14.25 -6.47
CA LYS A 511 20.91 13.96 -6.85
C LYS A 511 21.79 13.99 -5.61
N GLU A 512 22.73 13.04 -5.53
CA GLU A 512 23.62 12.80 -4.39
C GLU A 512 22.93 12.16 -3.16
N SER A 513 21.69 11.70 -3.30
CA SER A 513 21.10 10.76 -2.34
C SER A 513 21.92 9.47 -2.30
N PRO A 514 22.27 8.95 -1.13
CA PRO A 514 23.10 7.75 -1.01
C PRO A 514 22.25 6.48 -1.14
N ALA A 515 22.62 5.56 -2.04
CA ALA A 515 21.93 4.26 -2.14
C ALA A 515 21.99 3.47 -0.82
N LEU A 516 21.04 2.57 -0.59
CA LEU A 516 20.94 1.78 0.64
C LEU A 516 21.72 0.48 0.56
N ASP A 517 22.93 0.47 1.14
CA ASP A 517 23.74 -0.74 1.26
C ASP A 517 23.39 -1.49 2.56
N ILE A 518 22.62 -2.56 2.40
CA ILE A 518 22.06 -3.37 3.50
C ILE A 518 23.09 -4.36 4.04
N ARG A 519 23.45 -4.21 5.32
CA ARG A 519 24.48 -5.00 6.01
C ARG A 519 23.91 -6.11 6.91
N SER A 520 22.61 -6.12 7.17
CA SER A 520 21.98 -7.10 8.08
C SER A 520 20.68 -7.66 7.53
N LYS A 521 20.49 -8.98 7.73
CA LYS A 521 19.21 -9.67 7.48
C LYS A 521 18.06 -9.18 8.38
N LYS A 522 18.35 -8.38 9.41
CA LYS A 522 17.33 -7.75 10.27
C LYS A 522 16.71 -6.51 9.62
N VAL A 523 17.32 -5.99 8.56
CA VAL A 523 16.74 -4.91 7.77
C VAL A 523 15.71 -5.51 6.84
N LEU A 524 14.50 -4.97 6.93
CA LEU A 524 13.41 -5.27 6.04
C LEU A 524 13.32 -4.13 5.03
N VAL A 525 13.41 -4.47 3.74
CA VAL A 525 13.03 -3.56 2.66
C VAL A 525 11.51 -3.45 2.67
N LEU A 526 11.00 -2.23 2.76
CA LEU A 526 9.57 -1.94 2.70
C LEU A 526 9.17 -1.56 1.28
N ILE A 527 9.98 -0.69 0.65
CA ILE A 527 9.73 -0.14 -0.67
C ILE A 527 10.99 -0.35 -1.50
N ASP A 528 10.80 -0.82 -2.72
CA ASP A 528 11.86 -1.14 -3.68
C ASP A 528 11.61 -0.46 -5.03
N SER A 529 12.67 -0.32 -5.83
CA SER A 529 12.66 0.24 -7.18
C SER A 529 13.59 -0.55 -8.11
N GLN A 530 13.02 -1.15 -9.16
CA GLN A 530 13.79 -1.80 -10.23
C GLN A 530 14.71 -0.83 -10.96
N GLU A 531 14.24 0.41 -11.14
CA GLU A 531 14.98 1.43 -11.88
C GLU A 531 16.28 1.76 -11.13
N LEU A 532 16.24 1.83 -9.79
CA LEU A 532 17.43 1.98 -8.96
C LEU A 532 18.31 0.73 -8.96
N GLU A 533 17.72 -0.46 -8.84
CA GLU A 533 18.48 -1.71 -8.89
C GLU A 533 19.28 -1.84 -10.19
N ILE A 534 18.68 -1.47 -11.34
CA ILE A 534 19.37 -1.45 -12.63
C ILE A 534 20.44 -0.36 -12.69
N ALA A 535 20.16 0.83 -12.13
CA ALA A 535 21.05 1.97 -12.22
C ALA A 535 22.30 1.84 -11.33
N CYS A 536 22.17 1.27 -10.13
CA CYS A 536 23.25 1.24 -9.14
C CYS A 536 23.50 -0.12 -8.46
N GLY A 537 22.65 -1.13 -8.69
CA GLY A 537 22.73 -2.44 -8.04
C GLY A 537 21.99 -2.54 -6.71
N GLU A 538 21.48 -1.42 -6.18
CA GLU A 538 20.65 -1.37 -4.97
C GLU A 538 19.25 -0.82 -5.28
N GLY A 539 18.19 -1.62 -5.04
CA GLY A 539 16.79 -1.22 -5.31
C GLY A 539 16.05 -0.58 -4.14
N ALA A 540 16.53 -0.76 -2.90
CA ALA A 540 15.79 -0.39 -1.71
C ALA A 540 15.60 1.13 -1.58
N VAL A 541 14.35 1.55 -1.38
CA VAL A 541 13.94 2.97 -1.25
C VAL A 541 13.52 3.33 0.17
N ALA A 542 12.85 2.40 0.86
CA ALA A 542 12.49 2.56 2.26
C ALA A 542 12.75 1.27 3.02
N VAL A 543 13.31 1.38 4.22
CA VAL A 543 13.71 0.24 5.04
C VAL A 543 13.32 0.42 6.49
N THR A 544 13.17 -0.68 7.22
CA THR A 544 13.01 -0.66 8.67
C THR A 544 13.80 -1.78 9.33
N PHE A 545 14.25 -1.55 10.56
CA PHE A 545 14.86 -2.61 11.38
C PHE A 545 14.63 -2.36 12.88
N PRO A 546 14.53 -3.43 13.67
CA PRO A 546 14.48 -3.32 15.12
C PRO A 546 15.90 -3.15 15.69
N LEU A 547 16.03 -2.32 16.72
CA LEU A 547 17.20 -2.28 17.59
C LEU A 547 16.74 -2.44 19.04
N LYS A 548 17.06 -3.59 19.64
CA LYS A 548 16.59 -3.99 20.97
C LYS A 548 15.06 -3.84 21.07
N LYS A 549 14.57 -2.87 21.84
CA LYS A 549 13.13 -2.61 22.03
C LYS A 549 12.57 -1.61 21.02
N GLY A 550 13.40 -0.76 20.42
CA GLY A 550 12.98 0.27 19.49
C GLY A 550 13.04 -0.15 18.03
N ARG A 551 12.81 0.82 17.15
CA ARG A 551 12.74 0.63 15.71
C ARG A 551 13.28 1.85 14.98
N VAL A 552 13.94 1.58 13.85
CA VAL A 552 14.38 2.61 12.91
C VAL A 552 13.60 2.43 11.61
N VAL A 553 13.20 3.54 11.00
CA VAL A 553 12.68 3.63 9.63
C VAL A 553 13.54 4.65 8.89
N HIS A 554 13.91 4.31 7.66
CA HIS A 554 14.68 5.20 6.80
C HIS A 554 14.09 5.21 5.39
N VAL A 555 14.04 6.40 4.79
CA VAL A 555 13.47 6.64 3.46
C VAL A 555 14.46 7.46 2.63
N LEU A 556 14.69 7.08 1.37
CA LEU A 556 15.59 7.82 0.47
C LEU A 556 15.01 9.13 -0.08
N SER A 557 13.68 9.22 -0.15
CA SER A 557 12.98 10.39 -0.68
C SER A 557 12.70 11.44 0.43
N HIS A 558 12.09 12.55 0.04
CA HIS A 558 11.81 13.72 0.88
C HIS A 558 10.32 14.02 0.94
N PHE A 559 9.81 14.42 2.10
CA PHE A 559 8.46 14.97 2.22
C PHE A 559 8.30 16.29 1.46
N GLY A 560 7.10 16.54 0.92
CA GLY A 560 6.75 17.80 0.25
C GLY A 560 7.41 18.01 -1.12
N LYS A 561 8.16 17.04 -1.63
CA LYS A 561 8.85 17.11 -2.92
C LYS A 561 8.28 16.17 -3.98
N GLN A 562 7.17 15.50 -3.70
CA GLN A 562 6.59 14.54 -4.64
C GLN A 562 5.85 15.23 -5.79
N THR A 563 5.88 14.59 -6.96
CA THR A 563 5.35 15.14 -8.22
C THR A 563 3.83 15.05 -8.34
N SER A 564 3.16 14.28 -7.48
CA SER A 564 1.72 14.09 -7.50
C SER A 564 1.14 13.89 -6.10
N SER A 565 -0.16 14.15 -5.94
CA SER A 565 -0.88 13.89 -4.68
C SER A 565 -0.89 12.41 -4.28
N ASP A 566 -0.83 11.50 -5.26
CA ASP A 566 -0.67 10.06 -5.05
C ASP A 566 0.67 9.72 -4.39
N ASN A 567 1.74 10.28 -4.94
CA ASN A 567 3.09 10.06 -4.43
C ASN A 567 3.26 10.72 -3.06
N GLU A 568 2.74 11.93 -2.86
CA GLU A 568 2.74 12.59 -1.55
C GLU A 568 1.94 11.79 -0.51
N ALA A 569 0.76 11.27 -0.88
CA ALA A 569 -0.02 10.42 0.01
C ALA A 569 0.71 9.15 0.42
N THR A 570 1.52 8.54 -0.45
CA THR A 570 2.25 7.30 -0.10
C THR A 570 3.27 7.55 1.03
N ILE A 571 4.07 8.62 0.94
CA ILE A 571 5.08 8.93 1.96
C ILE A 571 4.43 9.43 3.26
N GLU A 572 3.37 10.23 3.18
CA GLU A 572 2.59 10.66 4.35
C GLU A 572 1.96 9.48 5.09
N ASN A 573 1.39 8.52 4.38
CA ASN A 573 0.80 7.32 4.99
C ASN A 573 1.86 6.48 5.71
N LEU A 574 3.10 6.41 5.20
CA LEU A 574 4.20 5.73 5.87
C LEU A 574 4.53 6.40 7.21
N LEU A 575 4.56 7.73 7.26
CA LEU A 575 4.76 8.50 8.49
C LEU A 575 3.61 8.30 9.50
N VAL A 576 2.36 8.36 9.03
CA VAL A 576 1.19 8.11 9.89
C VAL A 576 1.25 6.70 10.48
N ASN A 577 1.57 5.69 9.66
CA ASN A 577 1.70 4.32 10.12
C ASN A 577 2.84 4.14 11.14
N PHE A 578 3.92 4.92 11.03
CA PHE A 578 4.98 4.97 12.02
C PHE A 578 4.46 5.51 13.37
N LEU A 579 3.74 6.64 13.37
CA LEU A 579 3.13 7.21 14.58
C LEU A 579 2.08 6.28 15.21
N LEU A 580 1.26 5.62 14.41
CA LEU A 580 0.29 4.63 14.90
C LEU A 580 0.99 3.49 15.66
N GLN A 581 2.14 3.02 15.18
CA GLN A 581 2.92 2.00 15.91
C GLN A 581 3.50 2.52 17.21
N VAL A 582 3.95 3.78 17.23
CA VAL A 582 4.43 4.44 18.45
C VAL A 582 3.32 4.49 19.50
N ARG A 583 2.11 4.91 19.11
CA ARG A 583 0.95 4.98 20.00
C ARG A 583 0.54 3.62 20.55
N ILE A 584 0.43 2.60 19.69
CA ILE A 584 0.05 1.24 20.10
C ILE A 584 1.01 0.71 21.17
N ARG A 585 2.30 1.07 21.09
CA ARG A 585 3.29 0.64 22.09
C ARG A 585 3.40 1.53 23.33
N SER A 586 3.12 2.82 23.22
CA SER A 586 3.18 3.77 24.33
C SER A 586 1.92 3.76 25.20
N THR A 587 0.82 3.16 24.73
CA THR A 587 -0.38 2.94 25.55
C THR A 587 0.01 2.12 26.80
N PRO A 588 -0.13 2.68 28.02
CA PRO A 588 0.22 1.96 29.24
C PRO A 588 -0.58 0.66 29.28
N LYS A 589 0.08 -0.46 29.63
CA LYS A 589 -0.67 -1.63 30.10
C LYS A 589 -1.46 -1.15 31.32
N ARG A 590 -2.79 -1.03 31.21
CA ARG A 590 -3.66 -0.76 32.36
C ARG A 590 -3.25 -1.75 33.46
N GLN A 591 -2.85 -1.21 34.61
CA GLN A 591 -2.44 -2.00 35.78
C GLN A 591 -3.60 -2.86 36.28
#